data_AF-A0A2G2LG85-F1
#
_entry.id   AF-A0A2G2LG85-F1
#
_cell.length_a   1.000
_cell.length_b   1.000
_cell.length_c   1.000
_cell.angle_alpha   90.00
_cell.angle_beta   90.00
_cell.angle_gamma   90.00
#
_symmetry.space_group_name_H-M   'P 1'
#
loop_
_entity.id
_entity.type
_entity.pdbx_description
1 polymer ?
#
loop_
_entity_poly.entity_id
_entity_poly.type
_entity_poly.pdbx_seq_one_letter_code
_entity_poly.pdbx_strand_id
1 'polypeptide(L)'
;MIKRCYSDCFHKTSPTYKDCYVCDDWLYFSSFKLWMQKQDWQDKQLDKDIINPLNKMYSPETCAFVSPSENHILCDAKSIRGKYPKGVCYHNQNNNFLAYITIKNKRVNLGSHKTIELAVTAYRQAKKQALIIASKEAIDPRVAKGFLLHAAIY
;
A
#
# COMPACT_ATOMS: atom_id res chain seq x y z
N MET A 1 10.04 -3.41 -10.92
CA MET A 1 10.88 -4.10 -9.92
C MET A 1 12.35 -3.68 -10.02
N ILE A 2 13.09 -4.07 -11.07
CA ILE A 2 14.54 -3.80 -11.24
C ILE A 2 14.91 -2.32 -11.00
N LYS A 3 14.28 -1.38 -11.72
CA LYS A 3 14.50 0.06 -11.52
C LYS A 3 14.27 0.51 -10.07
N ARG A 4 13.27 -0.05 -9.38
CA ARG A 4 12.99 0.31 -7.99
C ARG A 4 14.12 -0.11 -7.06
N CYS A 5 14.76 -1.25 -7.30
CA CYS A 5 15.80 -1.80 -6.44
C CYS A 5 17.19 -1.23 -6.71
N TYR A 6 17.54 -0.95 -7.98
CA TYR A 6 18.94 -0.73 -8.37
C TYR A 6 19.23 0.60 -9.07
N SER A 7 18.25 1.52 -9.13
CA SER A 7 18.45 2.81 -9.80
C SER A 7 18.65 3.94 -8.79
N ASP A 8 19.89 4.43 -8.68
CA ASP A 8 20.22 5.54 -7.78
C ASP A 8 19.40 6.80 -8.07
N CYS A 9 19.15 7.11 -9.35
CA CYS A 9 18.34 8.26 -9.73
C CYS A 9 16.88 8.11 -9.28
N PHE A 10 16.35 6.89 -9.25
CA PHE A 10 15.02 6.60 -8.71
C PHE A 10 15.01 6.71 -7.18
N HIS A 11 16.04 6.25 -6.49
CA HIS A 11 16.13 6.33 -5.03
C HIS A 11 16.17 7.77 -4.51
N LYS A 12 16.68 8.73 -5.30
CA LYS A 12 16.63 10.17 -4.94
C LYS A 12 15.20 10.67 -4.73
N THR A 13 14.23 10.20 -5.52
CA THR A 13 12.82 10.60 -5.41
C THR A 13 11.97 9.60 -4.65
N SER A 14 12.44 8.36 -4.51
CA SER A 14 11.73 7.25 -3.85
C SER A 14 12.65 6.48 -2.89
N PRO A 15 13.13 7.11 -1.81
CA PRO A 15 14.16 6.55 -0.92
C PRO A 15 13.72 5.28 -0.19
N THR A 16 12.41 5.03 -0.06
CA THR A 16 11.87 3.82 0.59
C THR A 16 12.29 2.51 -0.09
N TYR A 17 12.71 2.59 -1.35
CA TYR A 17 13.16 1.43 -2.13
C TYR A 17 14.67 1.17 -2.07
N LYS A 18 15.45 2.00 -1.36
CA LYS A 18 16.92 1.90 -1.33
C LYS A 18 17.42 0.54 -0.86
N ASP A 19 16.77 -0.03 0.15
CA ASP A 19 17.16 -1.33 0.73
C ASP A 19 16.38 -2.50 0.10
N CYS A 20 15.63 -2.26 -0.97
CA CYS A 20 14.89 -3.32 -1.66
C CYS A 20 15.79 -4.03 -2.66
N TYR A 21 15.61 -5.34 -2.78
CA TYR A 21 16.38 -6.18 -3.70
C TYR A 21 15.48 -7.23 -4.35
N VAL A 22 16.01 -7.87 -5.39
CA VAL A 22 15.32 -8.90 -6.17
C VAL A 22 16.06 -10.21 -5.95
N CYS A 23 15.35 -11.33 -5.77
CA CYS A 23 16.00 -12.64 -5.72
C CYS A 23 16.80 -12.90 -7.02
N ASP A 24 17.88 -13.67 -6.91
CA ASP A 24 18.84 -13.84 -8.01
C ASP A 24 18.18 -14.36 -9.29
N ASP A 25 17.22 -15.29 -9.17
CA ASP A 25 16.47 -15.82 -10.31
C ASP A 25 15.74 -14.73 -11.10
N TRP A 26 15.10 -13.79 -10.40
CA TRP A 26 14.30 -12.73 -11.01
C TRP A 26 15.14 -11.57 -11.57
N LEU A 27 16.47 -11.62 -11.42
CA LEU A 27 17.38 -10.78 -12.21
C LEU A 27 17.34 -11.19 -13.69
N TYR A 28 17.02 -12.45 -13.98
CA TYR A 28 16.77 -12.95 -15.31
C TYR A 28 15.28 -12.86 -15.65
N PHE A 29 14.95 -12.10 -16.69
CA PHE A 29 13.56 -11.95 -17.12
C PHE A 29 12.92 -13.29 -17.50
N SER A 30 13.68 -14.24 -18.04
CA SER A 30 13.19 -15.59 -18.37
C SER A 30 12.62 -16.31 -17.15
N SER A 31 13.34 -16.33 -16.03
CA SER A 31 12.90 -16.97 -14.78
C SER A 31 11.68 -16.25 -14.19
N PHE A 32 11.70 -14.91 -14.16
CA PHE A 32 10.53 -14.14 -13.74
C PHE A 32 9.30 -14.45 -14.61
N LYS A 33 9.45 -14.47 -15.94
CA LYS A 33 8.37 -14.74 -16.89
C LYS A 33 7.78 -16.14 -16.69
N LEU A 34 8.61 -17.16 -16.48
CA LEU A 34 8.15 -18.53 -16.22
C LEU A 34 7.30 -18.64 -14.96
N TRP A 35 7.65 -17.90 -13.91
CA TRP A 35 6.82 -17.81 -12.70
C TRP A 35 5.54 -17.01 -12.96
N MET A 36 5.66 -15.82 -13.56
CA MET A 36 4.55 -14.90 -13.83
C MET A 36 3.44 -15.57 -14.64
N GLN A 37 3.78 -16.33 -15.68
CA GLN A 37 2.82 -16.98 -16.56
C GLN A 37 1.93 -18.02 -15.85
N LYS A 38 2.33 -18.48 -14.65
CA LYS A 38 1.53 -19.40 -13.83
C LYS A 38 0.58 -18.67 -12.87
N GLN A 39 0.66 -17.34 -12.80
CA GLN A 39 -0.15 -16.50 -11.92
C GLN A 39 -1.28 -15.83 -12.70
N ASP A 40 -2.30 -15.35 -11.99
CA ASP A 40 -3.32 -14.45 -12.55
C ASP A 40 -2.77 -13.01 -12.54
N TRP A 41 -2.00 -12.66 -13.58
CA TRP A 41 -1.19 -11.44 -13.66
C TRP A 41 -1.79 -10.34 -14.55
N GLN A 42 -2.72 -10.69 -15.44
CA GLN A 42 -3.34 -9.75 -16.37
C GLN A 42 -4.06 -8.63 -15.61
N ASP A 43 -3.87 -7.38 -16.04
CA ASP A 43 -4.42 -6.16 -15.42
C ASP A 43 -4.11 -5.97 -13.92
N LYS A 44 -3.14 -6.73 -13.39
CA LYS A 44 -2.68 -6.65 -12.01
C LYS A 44 -1.28 -6.07 -11.89
N GLN A 45 -0.93 -5.74 -10.65
CA GLN A 45 0.34 -5.12 -10.29
C GLN A 45 1.13 -6.10 -9.42
N LEU A 46 2.41 -6.28 -9.73
CA LEU A 46 3.33 -7.01 -8.86
C LEU A 46 3.61 -6.17 -7.62
N ASP A 47 3.22 -6.69 -6.45
CA ASP A 47 3.44 -6.03 -5.17
C ASP A 47 4.16 -6.95 -4.17
N LYS A 48 5.12 -6.38 -3.42
CA LYS A 48 5.94 -7.10 -2.43
C LYS A 48 5.55 -6.79 -0.98
N ASP A 49 4.87 -5.66 -0.77
CA ASP A 49 4.59 -5.10 0.54
C ASP A 49 3.29 -5.67 1.09
N ILE A 50 2.38 -6.07 0.19
CA ILE A 50 1.08 -6.61 0.57
C ILE A 50 1.16 -7.86 1.43
N ILE A 51 2.12 -8.76 1.15
CA ILE A 51 2.28 -10.02 1.89
C ILE A 51 2.89 -9.78 3.27
N ASN A 52 3.86 -8.88 3.38
CA ASN A 52 4.51 -8.56 4.64
C ASN A 52 4.96 -7.08 4.66
N PRO A 53 4.49 -6.28 5.64
CA PRO A 53 4.79 -4.85 5.75
C PRO A 53 6.28 -4.50 5.90
N LEU A 54 7.12 -5.44 6.34
CA LEU A 54 8.55 -5.24 6.55
C LEU A 54 9.41 -5.79 5.40
N ASN A 55 8.77 -6.34 4.36
CA ASN A 55 9.49 -7.01 3.29
C ASN A 55 10.26 -6.06 2.36
N LYS A 56 11.49 -6.46 2.04
CA LYS A 56 12.40 -5.75 1.14
C LYS A 56 12.73 -6.54 -0.13
N MET A 57 12.45 -7.84 -0.15
CA MET A 57 12.78 -8.71 -1.26
C MET A 57 11.63 -8.82 -2.26
N TYR A 58 11.93 -8.73 -3.54
CA TYR A 58 11.04 -9.20 -4.60
C TYR A 58 11.39 -10.65 -4.94
N SER A 59 10.45 -11.58 -4.71
CA SER A 59 10.60 -13.01 -4.96
C SER A 59 9.24 -13.70 -5.14
N PRO A 60 9.16 -14.94 -5.62
CA PRO A 60 7.92 -15.72 -5.69
C PRO A 60 7.16 -15.82 -4.35
N GLU A 61 7.91 -15.89 -3.24
CA GLU A 61 7.37 -16.10 -1.89
C GLU A 61 6.84 -14.79 -1.29
N THR A 62 7.49 -13.68 -1.64
CA THR A 62 7.23 -12.36 -1.04
C THR A 62 6.42 -11.43 -1.93
N CYS A 63 6.15 -11.82 -3.19
CA CYS A 63 5.32 -11.05 -4.11
C CYS A 63 4.01 -11.75 -4.48
N ALA A 64 3.01 -10.93 -4.78
CA ALA A 64 1.76 -11.35 -5.40
C ALA A 64 1.36 -10.37 -6.51
N PHE A 65 0.57 -10.87 -7.48
CA PHE A 65 -0.15 -10.00 -8.41
C PHE A 65 -1.47 -9.59 -7.79
N VAL A 66 -1.65 -8.29 -7.62
CA VAL A 66 -2.80 -7.70 -6.93
C VAL A 66 -3.50 -6.71 -7.83
N SER A 67 -4.80 -6.57 -7.65
CA SER A 67 -5.57 -5.55 -8.35
C SER A 67 -5.09 -4.14 -7.97
N PRO A 68 -5.27 -3.15 -8.84
CA PRO A 68 -4.96 -1.75 -8.51
C PRO A 68 -5.69 -1.25 -7.26
N SER A 69 -6.91 -1.73 -7.00
CA SER A 69 -7.70 -1.38 -5.82
C SER A 69 -7.07 -1.92 -4.53
N GLU A 70 -6.62 -3.18 -4.52
CA GLU A 70 -5.90 -3.79 -3.39
C GLU A 70 -4.60 -3.04 -3.10
N ASN A 71 -3.78 -2.80 -4.11
CA ASN A 71 -2.51 -2.08 -3.93
C ASN A 71 -2.73 -0.64 -3.40
N HIS A 72 -3.77 0.03 -3.90
CA HIS A 72 -4.09 1.39 -3.46
C HIS A 72 -4.50 1.47 -1.99
N ILE A 73 -5.00 0.38 -1.39
CA ILE A 73 -5.24 0.34 0.05
C ILE A 73 -3.92 0.52 0.81
N LEU A 74 -2.78 0.04 0.34
CA LEU A 74 -1.51 0.18 1.07
C LEU A 74 -0.72 1.44 0.70
N CYS A 75 -1.07 2.11 -0.40
CA CYS A 75 -0.36 3.28 -0.89
C CYS A 75 -0.36 4.45 0.12
N ASP A 76 0.82 4.89 0.60
CA ASP A 76 0.95 6.02 1.56
C ASP A 76 1.15 7.39 0.92
N ALA A 77 1.55 7.44 -0.35
CA ALA A 77 1.71 8.66 -1.14
C ALA A 77 2.46 9.80 -0.41
N LYS A 78 3.50 9.46 0.37
CA LYS A 78 4.23 10.42 1.24
C LYS A 78 4.77 11.64 0.49
N SER A 79 5.27 11.46 -0.73
CA SER A 79 5.90 12.51 -1.53
C SER A 79 4.96 13.62 -1.99
N ILE A 80 3.66 13.35 -2.08
CA ILE A 80 2.63 14.31 -2.51
C ILE A 80 1.78 14.82 -1.33
N ARG A 81 2.08 14.37 -0.10
CA ARG A 81 1.29 14.72 1.07
C ARG A 81 1.60 16.13 1.54
N GLY A 82 0.56 16.89 1.90
CA GLY A 82 0.69 18.21 2.52
C GLY A 82 1.12 18.16 3.99
N LYS A 83 0.92 19.27 4.70
CA LYS A 83 1.31 19.45 6.11
C LYS A 83 0.70 18.42 7.08
N TYR A 84 -0.49 17.89 6.77
CA TYR A 84 -1.26 17.05 7.68
C TYR A 84 -1.06 15.55 7.42
N PRO A 85 -1.28 14.70 8.45
CA PRO A 85 -1.24 13.26 8.30
C PRO A 85 -2.17 12.75 7.19
N LYS A 86 -1.88 11.54 6.69
CA LYS A 86 -2.66 10.95 5.62
C LYS A 86 -4.13 10.82 5.99
N GLY A 87 -5.00 11.19 5.05
CA GLY A 87 -6.45 11.18 5.24
C GLY A 87 -6.95 12.32 6.12
N VAL A 88 -6.11 13.28 6.52
CA VAL A 88 -6.50 14.46 7.29
C VAL A 88 -6.22 15.72 6.50
N CYS A 89 -7.17 16.65 6.50
CA CYS A 89 -6.97 18.00 5.98
C CYS A 89 -7.61 19.04 6.91
N TYR A 90 -6.99 20.22 6.99
CA TYR A 90 -7.54 21.33 7.77
C TYR A 90 -8.56 22.11 6.94
N HIS A 91 -9.69 22.44 7.56
CA HIS A 91 -10.78 23.18 6.96
C HIS A 91 -10.89 24.57 7.61
N ASN A 92 -10.36 25.59 6.92
CA ASN A 92 -10.21 26.94 7.45
C ASN A 92 -11.54 27.58 7.89
N GLN A 93 -12.66 27.29 7.20
CA GLN A 93 -13.94 27.94 7.48
C GLN A 93 -14.50 27.59 8.87
N ASN A 94 -14.25 26.37 9.35
CA ASN A 94 -14.80 25.87 10.62
C ASN A 94 -13.72 25.63 11.68
N ASN A 95 -12.46 26.00 11.39
CA ASN A 95 -11.28 25.71 12.21
C ASN A 95 -11.19 24.26 12.70
N ASN A 96 -11.52 23.31 11.82
CA ASN A 96 -11.59 21.89 12.14
C ASN A 96 -10.74 21.03 11.20
N PHE A 97 -10.45 19.80 11.62
CA PHE A 97 -9.75 18.78 10.86
C PHE A 97 -10.74 17.78 10.27
N LEU A 98 -10.80 17.70 8.95
CA LEU A 98 -11.59 16.71 8.23
C LEU A 98 -10.79 15.43 8.06
N ALA A 99 -11.40 14.29 8.40
CA ALA A 99 -10.85 12.97 8.15
C ALA A 99 -11.57 12.33 6.95
N TYR A 100 -10.83 11.65 6.08
CA TYR A 100 -11.39 10.93 4.93
C TYR A 100 -10.51 9.75 4.53
N ILE A 101 -11.13 8.76 3.90
CA ILE A 101 -10.45 7.62 3.29
C ILE A 101 -10.97 7.41 1.87
N THR A 102 -10.09 6.97 0.96
CA THR A 102 -10.50 6.56 -0.39
C THR A 102 -10.47 5.03 -0.47
N ILE A 103 -11.61 4.43 -0.81
CA ILE A 103 -11.76 2.98 -0.98
C ILE A 103 -12.38 2.76 -2.36
N LYS A 104 -11.79 1.89 -3.19
CA LYS A 104 -12.28 1.60 -4.57
C LYS A 104 -12.60 2.89 -5.36
N ASN A 105 -11.67 3.86 -5.33
CA ASN A 105 -11.78 5.19 -5.93
C ASN A 105 -12.93 6.10 -5.44
N LYS A 106 -13.63 5.72 -4.37
CA LYS A 106 -14.65 6.55 -3.74
C LYS A 106 -14.12 7.14 -2.44
N ARG A 107 -14.23 8.46 -2.32
CA ARG A 107 -13.87 9.19 -1.09
C ARG A 107 -15.01 9.07 -0.08
N VAL A 108 -14.71 8.54 1.08
CA VAL A 108 -15.61 8.42 2.24
C VAL A 108 -15.18 9.45 3.27
N ASN A 109 -16.10 10.31 3.67
CA ASN A 109 -15.88 11.28 4.74
C ASN A 109 -16.03 10.57 6.09
N LEU A 110 -15.05 10.74 6.98
CA LEU A 110 -15.02 10.13 8.32
C LEU A 110 -15.43 11.12 9.41
N GLY A 111 -15.67 12.38 9.06
CA GLY A 111 -16.14 13.41 9.96
C GLY A 111 -15.20 14.62 10.05
N SER A 112 -15.68 15.61 10.81
CA SER A 112 -14.94 16.83 11.16
C SER A 112 -14.62 16.80 12.65
N HIS A 113 -13.37 17.02 13.01
CA HIS A 113 -12.86 16.91 14.37
C HIS A 113 -12.16 18.20 14.80
N LYS A 114 -12.21 18.51 16.11
CA LYS A 114 -11.58 19.72 16.65
C LYS A 114 -10.05 19.63 16.69
N THR A 115 -9.49 18.42 16.78
CA THR A 115 -8.04 18.20 16.90
C THR A 115 -7.53 17.25 15.82
N ILE A 116 -6.23 17.34 15.52
CA ILE A 116 -5.56 16.49 14.53
C ILE A 116 -5.60 15.03 15.00
N GLU A 117 -5.42 14.79 16.30
CA GLU A 117 -5.33 13.46 16.90
C GLU A 117 -6.64 12.69 16.72
N LEU A 118 -7.78 13.37 16.89
CA LEU A 118 -9.10 12.77 16.68
C LEU A 118 -9.33 12.42 15.20
N ALA A 119 -8.96 13.32 14.28
CA ALA A 119 -9.06 13.05 12.85
C ALA A 119 -8.14 11.90 12.39
N VAL A 120 -6.92 11.84 12.92
CA VAL A 120 -5.98 10.74 12.69
C VAL A 120 -6.54 9.43 13.23
N THR A 121 -7.13 9.45 14.43
CA THR A 121 -7.72 8.25 15.05
C THR A 121 -8.88 7.72 14.20
N ALA A 122 -9.78 8.60 13.75
CA ALA A 122 -10.87 8.22 12.84
C ALA A 122 -10.35 7.62 11.53
N TYR A 123 -9.30 8.22 10.95
CA TYR A 123 -8.63 7.66 9.76
C TYR A 123 -8.05 6.27 10.00
N ARG A 124 -7.31 6.07 11.11
CA ARG A 124 -6.68 4.78 11.44
C ARG A 124 -7.72 3.68 11.64
N GLN A 125 -8.82 3.98 12.35
CA GLN A 125 -9.92 3.05 12.55
C GLN A 125 -10.56 2.63 11.21
N ALA A 126 -10.88 3.61 10.36
CA ALA A 126 -11.44 3.32 9.03
C ALA A 126 -10.44 2.55 8.15
N LYS A 127 -9.15 2.85 8.26
CA LYS A 127 -8.10 2.17 7.50
C LYS A 127 -7.97 0.70 7.89
N LYS A 128 -7.98 0.43 9.19
CA LYS A 128 -7.98 -0.92 9.76
C LYS A 128 -9.19 -1.72 9.32
N GLN A 129 -10.39 -1.14 9.37
CA GLN A 129 -11.60 -1.78 8.88
C GLN A 129 -11.53 -2.09 7.39
N ALA A 130 -11.05 -1.15 6.56
CA ALA A 130 -10.88 -1.37 5.13
C ALA A 130 -9.91 -2.54 4.82
N LEU A 131 -8.84 -2.67 5.61
CA LEU A 131 -7.89 -3.80 5.49
C LEU A 131 -8.53 -5.14 5.89
N ILE A 132 -9.32 -5.17 6.97
CA ILE A 132 -10.05 -6.39 7.39
C ILE A 132 -11.12 -6.80 6.37
N ILE A 133 -11.77 -5.83 5.71
CA ILE A 133 -12.72 -6.13 4.63
C ILE A 133 -11.95 -6.68 3.43
N ALA A 134 -10.87 -6.02 3.02
CA ALA A 134 -10.05 -6.46 1.90
C ALA A 134 -9.45 -7.86 2.13
N SER A 135 -9.09 -8.21 3.37
CA SER A 135 -8.61 -9.58 3.68
C SER A 135 -9.66 -10.66 3.45
N LYS A 136 -10.95 -10.33 3.59
CA LYS A 136 -12.06 -11.26 3.33
C LYS A 136 -12.39 -11.38 1.84
N GLU A 137 -12.15 -10.31 1.08
CA GLU A 137 -12.39 -10.26 -0.37
C GLU A 137 -11.20 -10.83 -1.18
N ALA A 138 -9.99 -10.88 -0.60
CA ALA A 138 -8.78 -11.32 -1.27
C ALA A 138 -8.83 -12.80 -1.66
N ILE A 139 -8.49 -13.09 -2.93
CA ILE A 139 -8.46 -14.44 -3.48
C ILE A 139 -7.20 -15.20 -3.05
N ASP A 140 -6.03 -14.55 -3.07
CA ASP A 140 -4.76 -15.16 -2.62
C ASP A 140 -4.72 -15.17 -1.07
N PRO A 141 -4.62 -16.33 -0.42
CA PRO A 141 -4.55 -16.42 1.04
C PRO A 141 -3.38 -15.65 1.66
N ARG A 142 -2.26 -15.49 0.93
CA ARG A 142 -1.10 -14.72 1.37
C ARG A 142 -1.42 -13.22 1.38
N VAL A 143 -2.17 -12.75 0.38
CA VAL A 143 -2.67 -11.36 0.33
C VAL A 143 -3.67 -11.12 1.46
N ALA A 144 -4.59 -12.06 1.68
CA ALA A 144 -5.55 -11.99 2.79
C ALA A 144 -4.84 -11.87 4.15
N LYS A 145 -3.87 -12.76 4.43
CA LYS A 145 -3.05 -12.70 5.64
C LYS A 145 -2.25 -11.40 5.72
N GLY A 146 -1.68 -10.98 4.60
CA GLY A 146 -0.92 -9.74 4.49
C GLY A 146 -1.74 -8.53 4.91
N PHE A 147 -2.97 -8.38 4.42
CA PHE A 147 -3.87 -7.32 4.85
C PHE A 147 -4.14 -7.32 6.35
N LEU A 148 -4.28 -8.49 6.98
CA LEU A 148 -4.43 -8.58 8.45
C LEU A 148 -3.18 -8.11 9.19
N LEU A 149 -1.98 -8.43 8.69
CA LEU A 149 -0.72 -7.93 9.25
C LEU A 149 -0.63 -6.40 9.15
N HIS A 150 -1.02 -5.83 8.00
CA HIS A 150 -1.11 -4.37 7.84
C HIS A 150 -2.13 -3.75 8.79
N ALA A 151 -3.28 -4.40 9.01
CA ALA A 151 -4.32 -3.93 9.92
C ALA A 151 -3.86 -3.89 11.38
N ALA A 152 -2.91 -4.75 11.78
CA ALA A 152 -2.36 -4.77 13.14
C ALA A 152 -1.43 -3.58 13.43
N ILE A 153 -0.93 -2.90 12.40
CA ILE A 153 -0.05 -1.71 12.54
C ILE A 153 -0.88 -0.42 12.77
N TYR A 154 -2.19 -0.48 12.50
CA TYR A 154 -3.13 0.63 12.70
C TYR A 154 -3.95 0.48 14.00
#